data_AF-A0A2W0FSY2-F1
#
_entry.id   AF-A0A2W0FSY2-F1
#
_cell.length_a   1.000
_cell.length_b   1.000
_cell.length_c   1.000
_cell.angle_alpha   90.00
_cell.angle_beta   90.00
_cell.angle_gamma   90.00
#
_symmetry.space_group_name_H-M   'P 1'
#
loop_
_entity.id
_entity.type
_entity.pdbx_description
1 polymer ?
#
loop_
_entity_poly.entity_id
_entity_poly.type
_entity_poly.pdbx_seq_one_letter_code
_entity_poly.pdbx_strand_id
1 'polypeptide(L)'
;MKKVKPNKPDTSATEPSSRHMPLTSNDYNIPALLVDTQAPLDALHEAAAHRIRAATQLLENIASHDNLQSNPALLQDFAQLCIIPLRDGCDLLDVLGRRLQEQLLT
;
A
#
# COMPACT_ATOMS: atom_id res chain seq x y z
N MET A 1 -19.57 45.96 -4.38
CA MET A 1 -18.48 45.07 -4.89
C MET A 1 -17.25 45.32 -4.05
N LYS A 2 -16.88 44.42 -3.13
CA LYS A 2 -15.62 44.52 -2.35
C LYS A 2 -14.60 43.59 -3.00
N LYS A 3 -13.45 44.13 -3.42
CA LYS A 3 -12.36 43.35 -4.03
C LYS A 3 -11.78 42.41 -2.98
N VAL A 4 -11.94 41.10 -3.19
CA VAL A 4 -11.25 40.05 -2.43
C VAL A 4 -9.81 40.01 -2.95
N LYS A 5 -8.83 40.26 -2.07
CA LYS A 5 -7.42 40.01 -2.36
C LYS A 5 -7.18 38.50 -2.24
N PRO A 6 -6.43 37.87 -3.16
CA PRO A 6 -6.08 36.46 -2.99
C PRO A 6 -5.15 36.31 -1.79
N ASN A 7 -5.50 35.41 -0.87
CA ASN A 7 -4.61 35.04 0.23
C ASN A 7 -3.36 34.36 -0.35
N LYS A 8 -2.20 34.78 0.15
CA LYS A 8 -0.91 34.15 -0.11
C LYS A 8 -0.99 32.69 0.40
N PRO A 9 -0.45 31.69 -0.32
CA PRO A 9 -0.39 30.34 0.21
C PRO A 9 0.51 30.36 1.44
N ASP A 10 -0.08 30.07 2.60
CA ASP A 10 0.63 29.97 3.86
C ASP A 10 1.60 28.80 3.79
N THR A 11 2.88 29.15 3.95
CA THR A 11 3.96 28.23 4.26
C THR A 11 3.78 27.81 5.71
N SER A 12 3.37 26.58 6.01
CA SER A 12 3.47 26.08 7.38
C SER A 12 3.40 24.56 7.50
N ALA A 13 4.34 24.06 8.28
CA ALA A 13 4.29 22.82 9.05
C ALA A 13 4.41 21.51 8.27
N THR A 14 5.57 20.87 8.45
CA THR A 14 5.71 19.42 8.49
C THR A 14 4.60 18.87 9.41
N GLU A 15 3.51 18.39 8.82
CA GLU A 15 2.48 17.65 9.53
C GLU A 15 3.17 16.52 10.32
N PRO A 16 2.91 16.37 11.63
CA PRO A 16 3.41 15.22 12.37
C PRO A 16 2.95 13.96 11.65
N SER A 17 3.88 13.05 11.35
CA SER A 17 3.58 11.80 10.63
C SER A 17 2.41 11.11 11.33
N SER A 18 1.24 11.08 10.69
CA SER A 18 0.04 10.46 11.25
C SER A 18 0.36 9.00 11.58
N ARG A 19 0.02 8.56 12.79
CA ARG A 19 0.20 7.16 13.23
C ARG A 19 -0.39 6.19 12.21
N HIS A 20 -1.48 6.56 11.57
CA HIS A 20 -2.11 5.75 10.55
C HIS A 20 -1.84 6.32 9.15
N MET A 21 -1.35 5.47 8.27
CA MET A 21 -1.12 5.76 6.86
C MET A 21 -2.12 4.98 6.00
N PRO A 22 -2.82 5.60 5.04
CA PRO A 22 -3.72 4.87 4.17
C PRO A 22 -2.97 3.91 3.26
N LEU A 23 -3.55 2.72 3.04
CA LEU A 23 -3.10 1.83 1.98
C LEU A 23 -3.36 2.45 0.61
N THR A 24 -2.45 2.25 -0.32
CA THR A 24 -2.58 2.76 -1.69
C THR A 24 -3.62 1.98 -2.49
N SER A 25 -3.93 0.74 -2.09
CA SER A 25 -4.95 -0.13 -2.68
C SER A 25 -6.40 0.30 -2.39
N ASN A 26 -6.64 1.33 -1.57
CA ASN A 26 -8.00 1.82 -1.33
C ASN A 26 -8.64 2.33 -2.63
N ASP A 27 -9.82 1.79 -2.99
CA ASP A 27 -10.57 2.18 -4.20
C ASP A 27 -11.49 3.38 -4.01
N TYR A 28 -11.58 3.91 -2.78
CA TYR A 28 -12.48 5.00 -2.42
C TYR A 28 -11.73 6.20 -1.84
N ASN A 29 -12.28 7.40 -2.07
CA ASN A 29 -11.66 8.67 -1.64
C ASN A 29 -11.50 8.80 -0.12
N ILE A 30 -12.31 8.08 0.65
CA ILE A 30 -12.17 7.99 2.11
C ILE A 30 -11.49 6.66 2.41
N PRO A 31 -10.22 6.65 2.88
CA PRO A 31 -9.48 5.42 3.09
C PRO A 31 -10.07 4.64 4.26
N ALA A 32 -10.49 3.40 4.01
CA ALA A 32 -11.03 2.51 5.03
C ALA A 32 -9.96 1.60 5.64
N LEU A 33 -8.92 1.27 4.87
CA LEU A 33 -7.83 0.41 5.31
C LEU A 33 -6.55 1.22 5.49
N LEU A 34 -5.93 1.07 6.67
CA LEU A 34 -4.80 1.87 7.12
C LEU A 34 -3.70 0.96 7.68
N VAL A 35 -2.45 1.37 7.49
CA VAL A 35 -1.27 0.83 8.18
C VAL A 35 -1.04 1.61 9.46
N ASP A 36 -0.92 0.91 10.60
CA ASP A 36 -0.36 1.51 11.82
C ASP A 36 1.15 1.62 11.64
N THR A 37 1.64 2.83 11.38
CA THR A 37 3.07 3.09 11.13
C THR A 37 3.94 2.78 12.34
N GLN A 38 3.35 2.71 13.54
CA GLN A 38 4.03 2.45 14.79
C GLN A 38 3.90 0.98 15.25
N ALA A 39 3.28 0.10 14.47
CA ALA A 39 3.19 -1.33 14.77
C ALA A 39 4.58 -2.00 14.92
N PRO A 40 4.75 -3.09 15.68
CA PRO A 40 6.04 -3.79 15.78
C PRO A 40 6.66 -4.13 14.40
N LEU A 41 7.98 -4.02 14.27
CA LEU A 41 8.66 -4.20 12.98
C LEU A 41 8.49 -5.61 12.41
N ASP A 42 8.49 -6.61 13.27
CA ASP A 42 8.20 -8.01 12.94
C ASP A 42 6.77 -8.19 12.44
N ALA A 43 5.80 -7.52 13.08
CA ALA A 43 4.40 -7.54 12.64
C ALA A 43 4.23 -6.88 11.26
N LEU A 44 4.90 -5.74 11.00
CA LEU A 44 4.90 -5.09 9.69
C LEU A 44 5.52 -6.00 8.61
N HIS A 45 6.66 -6.62 8.93
CA HIS A 45 7.34 -7.55 8.03
C HIS A 45 6.49 -8.78 7.72
N GLU A 46 5.95 -9.48 8.73
CA GLU A 46 5.14 -10.68 8.51
C GLU A 46 3.84 -10.36 7.77
N ALA A 47 3.21 -9.22 8.06
CA ALA A 47 2.01 -8.78 7.35
C ALA A 47 2.30 -8.51 5.86
N ALA A 48 3.45 -7.93 5.54
CA ALA A 48 3.88 -7.70 4.16
C ALA A 48 4.21 -9.01 3.46
N ALA A 49 5.04 -9.83 4.10
CA ALA A 49 5.53 -11.09 3.53
C ALA A 49 4.38 -12.07 3.29
N HIS A 50 3.40 -12.15 4.20
CA HIS A 50 2.21 -12.97 4.00
C HIS A 50 1.43 -12.58 2.74
N ARG A 51 1.18 -11.29 2.51
CA ARG A 51 0.45 -10.79 1.34
C ARG A 51 1.17 -11.06 0.04
N ILE A 52 2.48 -10.76 0.01
CA ILE A 52 3.31 -11.00 -1.18
C ILE A 52 3.34 -12.49 -1.50
N ARG A 53 3.57 -13.36 -0.49
CA ARG A 53 3.54 -14.81 -0.68
C ARG A 53 2.20 -15.32 -1.21
N ALA A 54 1.08 -14.81 -0.68
CA ALA A 54 -0.25 -15.19 -1.15
C ALA A 54 -0.47 -14.82 -2.63
N ALA A 55 -0.07 -13.62 -3.03
CA ALA A 55 -0.13 -13.18 -4.43
C ALA A 55 0.80 -14.02 -5.32
N THR A 56 2.03 -14.29 -4.87
CA THR A 56 2.98 -15.15 -5.58
C THR A 56 2.43 -16.55 -5.80
N GLN A 57 1.88 -17.19 -4.77
CA GLN A 57 1.32 -18.53 -4.88
C GLN A 57 0.18 -18.61 -5.91
N LEU A 58 -0.67 -17.57 -5.95
CA LEU A 58 -1.73 -17.47 -6.95
C LEU A 58 -1.15 -17.30 -8.37
N LEU A 59 -0.18 -16.41 -8.55
CA LEU A 59 0.48 -16.18 -9.84
C LEU A 59 1.22 -17.43 -10.35
N GLU A 60 1.89 -18.17 -9.46
CA GLU A 60 2.54 -19.45 -9.79
C GLU A 60 1.52 -20.49 -10.24
N ASN A 61 0.38 -20.57 -9.55
CA ASN A 61 -0.71 -21.45 -9.94
C ASN A 61 -1.24 -21.06 -11.33
N ILE A 62 -1.43 -19.78 -11.61
CA ILE A 62 -1.87 -19.31 -12.94
C ILE A 62 -0.86 -19.67 -14.02
N ALA A 63 0.43 -19.44 -13.77
CA ALA A 63 1.50 -19.71 -14.72
C ALA A 63 1.62 -21.22 -15.04
N SER A 64 1.27 -22.09 -14.09
CA SER A 64 1.40 -23.55 -14.22
C SER A 64 0.19 -24.26 -14.86
N HIS A 65 -0.91 -23.57 -15.14
CA HIS A 65 -2.17 -24.19 -15.62
C HIS A 65 -2.60 -23.67 -17.01
N ASP A 66 -2.39 -24.47 -18.05
CA ASP A 66 -2.70 -24.15 -19.46
C ASP A 66 -4.16 -23.74 -19.72
N ASN A 67 -5.11 -24.32 -18.99
CA ASN A 67 -6.53 -24.02 -19.15
C ASN A 67 -6.90 -22.58 -18.74
N LEU A 68 -6.17 -22.01 -17.79
CA LEU A 68 -6.42 -20.64 -17.31
C LEU A 68 -5.93 -19.60 -18.33
N GLN A 69 -4.83 -19.91 -19.03
CA GLN A 69 -4.26 -19.05 -20.06
C GLN A 69 -5.18 -18.93 -21.29
N SER A 70 -6.07 -19.90 -21.50
CA SER A 70 -7.07 -19.88 -22.56
C SER A 70 -8.29 -18.99 -22.24
N ASN A 71 -8.40 -18.45 -21.01
CA ASN A 71 -9.50 -17.57 -20.59
C ASN A 71 -8.98 -16.17 -20.15
N PRO A 72 -8.91 -15.21 -21.08
CA PRO A 72 -8.32 -13.90 -20.79
C PRO A 72 -9.11 -13.06 -19.78
N ALA A 73 -10.44 -13.25 -19.68
CA ALA A 73 -11.26 -12.55 -18.69
C ALA A 73 -10.89 -13.01 -17.27
N LEU A 74 -10.74 -14.32 -17.08
CA LEU A 74 -10.34 -14.89 -15.80
C LEU A 74 -8.92 -14.47 -15.41
N LEU A 75 -8.00 -14.41 -16.38
CA LEU A 75 -6.65 -13.91 -16.14
C LEU A 75 -6.65 -12.44 -15.69
N GLN A 76 -7.49 -11.62 -16.29
CA GLN A 76 -7.66 -10.21 -15.90
C GLN A 76 -8.20 -10.10 -14.46
N ASP A 77 -9.21 -10.88 -14.09
CA ASP A 77 -9.77 -10.87 -12.74
C ASP A 77 -8.73 -11.27 -11.68
N PHE A 78 -7.93 -12.29 -11.97
CA PHE A 78 -6.84 -12.68 -11.06
C PHE A 78 -5.72 -11.64 -10.98
N ALA A 79 -5.38 -10.98 -12.09
CA ALA A 79 -4.43 -9.89 -12.08
C ALA A 79 -4.94 -8.73 -11.21
N GLN A 80 -6.22 -8.35 -11.34
CA GLN A 80 -6.85 -7.35 -10.47
C GLN A 80 -6.81 -7.77 -9.00
N LEU A 81 -7.10 -9.04 -8.72
CA LEU A 81 -7.03 -9.59 -7.36
C LEU A 81 -5.61 -9.53 -6.78
N CYS A 82 -4.56 -9.75 -7.59
CA CYS A 82 -3.17 -9.70 -7.14
C CYS A 82 -2.67 -8.27 -6.88
N ILE A 83 -3.21 -7.27 -7.56
CA ILE A 83 -2.77 -5.87 -7.39
C ILE A 83 -2.94 -5.41 -5.94
N ILE A 84 -4.06 -5.75 -5.29
CA ILE A 84 -4.36 -5.32 -3.92
C ILE A 84 -3.30 -5.83 -2.91
N PRO A 85 -3.08 -7.15 -2.73
CA PRO A 85 -2.11 -7.65 -1.76
C PRO A 85 -0.66 -7.27 -2.10
N LEU A 86 -0.32 -7.09 -3.37
CA LEU A 86 1.02 -6.62 -3.77
C LEU A 86 1.23 -5.16 -3.36
N ARG A 87 0.26 -4.28 -3.63
CA ARG A 87 0.33 -2.87 -3.21
C ARG A 87 0.35 -2.74 -1.70
N ASP A 88 -0.53 -3.48 -1.01
CA ASP A 88 -0.54 -3.52 0.45
C ASP A 88 0.80 -3.98 1.04
N GLY A 89 1.38 -5.02 0.44
CA GLY A 89 2.69 -5.53 0.83
C GLY A 89 3.78 -4.47 0.68
N CYS A 90 3.79 -3.74 -0.44
CA CYS A 90 4.72 -2.63 -0.66
C CYS A 90 4.53 -1.50 0.36
N ASP A 91 3.29 -1.09 0.63
CA ASP A 91 3.02 -0.03 1.61
C ASP A 91 3.54 -0.38 3.01
N LEU A 92 3.41 -1.65 3.40
CA LEU A 92 3.95 -2.17 4.66
C LEU A 92 5.49 -2.19 4.68
N LEU A 93 6.12 -2.62 3.58
CA LEU A 93 7.58 -2.61 3.44
C LEU A 93 8.15 -1.18 3.41
N ASP A 94 7.42 -0.22 2.86
CA ASP A 94 7.82 1.19 2.85
C ASP A 94 7.79 1.80 4.25
N VAL A 95 6.80 1.44 5.08
CA VAL A 95 6.78 1.82 6.50
C VAL A 95 7.94 1.16 7.25
N LEU A 96 8.12 -0.16 7.06
CA LEU A 96 9.20 -0.92 7.68
C LEU A 96 10.58 -0.31 7.35
N GLY A 97 10.83 -0.05 6.07
CA GLY A 97 12.09 0.50 5.57
C GLY A 97 12.40 1.89 6.14
N ARG A 98 11.41 2.79 6.18
CA ARG A 98 11.57 4.11 6.81
C ARG A 98 11.96 4.01 8.29
N ARG A 99 11.31 3.12 9.04
CA ARG A 99 11.59 2.95 10.47
C ARG A 99 12.93 2.29 10.76
N LEU A 100 13.33 1.33 9.94
CA LEU A 100 14.68 0.78 10.01
C LEU A 100 15.73 1.86 9.73
N GLN A 101 15.49 2.73 8.75
CA GLN A 101 16.38 3.85 8.45
C GLN A 101 16.47 4.85 9.61
N GLU A 102 15.35 5.18 10.26
CA GLU A 102 15.32 6.03 11.44
C GLU A 102 16.14 5.46 12.60
N GLN A 103 16.06 4.13 12.83
CA GLN A 103 16.85 3.46 13.87
C GLN A 103 18.36 3.46 13.58
N LEU A 104 18.77 3.44 12.31
CA LEU A 104 20.17 3.50 11.93
C LEU A 104 20.78 4.90 12.06
N LEU A 105 19.94 5.94 12.03
CA LEU A 105 20.33 7.34 12.14
C LEU A 105 20.31 7.86 13.60
N THR A 106 19.90 7.03 14.56
CA THR A 106 19.78 7.34 15.99
C THR A 106 20.90 6.67 16.78
#